data_AF-A0A1N6QBK1-F1
#
_entry.id   AF-A0A1N6QBK1-F1
#
_cell.length_a   1.000
_cell.length_b   1.000
_cell.length_c   1.000
_cell.angle_alpha   90.00
_cell.angle_beta   90.00
_cell.angle_gamma   90.00
#
_symmetry.space_group_name_H-M   'P 1'
#
loop_
_entity.id
_entity.type
_entity.pdbx_description
1 polymer ?
#
loop_
_entity_poly.entity_id
_entity_poly.type
_entity_poly.pdbx_seq_one_letter_code
_entity_poly.pdbx_strand_id
1 'polypeptide(L)'
;MRRGLTGEKIETLWGAGTGGTFWFGPDGLWPSGPSWLEVVVERCDQWLRTYGAPEPEPEPARELADTVAAEIRTMTAAVPERLDPGHAVADALLRCVQVSPDLAFRWSLRIARQRGWPLERSQYERLVALGEQFEYGEFIVSDAEYLTE
;
A
#
# COMPACT_ATOMS: atom_id res chain seq x y z
N MET A 1 -4.98 -12.37 -14.11
CA MET A 1 -5.19 -11.81 -12.75
C MET A 1 -4.42 -12.62 -11.73
N ARG A 2 -3.40 -12.04 -11.09
CA ARG A 2 -2.73 -12.64 -9.92
C ARG A 2 -3.79 -12.88 -8.84
N ARG A 3 -3.98 -14.12 -8.39
CA ARG A 3 -5.04 -14.50 -7.43
C ARG A 3 -4.82 -13.76 -6.11
N GLY A 4 -5.61 -12.74 -5.81
CA GLY A 4 -5.44 -11.99 -4.56
C GLY A 4 -6.38 -10.81 -4.42
N LEU A 5 -6.06 -9.70 -5.08
CA LEU A 5 -6.84 -8.46 -5.03
C LEU A 5 -7.96 -8.47 -6.06
N THR A 6 -9.18 -8.21 -5.61
CA THR A 6 -10.31 -7.87 -6.49
C THR A 6 -10.16 -6.44 -6.98
N GLY A 7 -10.89 -6.07 -8.06
CA GLY A 7 -10.94 -4.69 -8.54
C GLY A 7 -11.34 -3.71 -7.44
N GLU A 8 -12.40 -4.04 -6.70
CA GLU A 8 -12.86 -3.29 -5.54
C GLU A 8 -11.74 -3.00 -4.52
N LYS A 9 -10.95 -4.01 -4.13
CA LYS A 9 -9.84 -3.81 -3.18
C LYS A 9 -8.73 -2.92 -3.74
N ILE A 10 -8.47 -2.98 -5.05
CA ILE A 10 -7.52 -2.07 -5.72
C ILE A 10 -8.04 -0.63 -5.60
N GLU A 11 -9.32 -0.42 -5.91
CA GLU A 11 -9.97 0.88 -5.86
C GLU A 11 -9.99 1.45 -4.44
N THR A 12 -10.28 0.61 -3.44
CA THR A 12 -10.21 0.96 -2.00
C THR A 12 -8.82 1.46 -1.62
N LEU A 13 -7.75 0.71 -1.94
CA LEU A 13 -6.38 1.11 -1.61
C LEU A 13 -6.02 2.43 -2.28
N TRP A 14 -6.28 2.55 -3.58
CA TRP A 14 -5.93 3.74 -4.34
C TRP A 14 -6.68 4.98 -3.85
N GLY A 15 -7.98 4.86 -3.60
CA GLY A 15 -8.78 5.95 -3.05
C GLY A 15 -8.30 6.37 -1.66
N ALA A 16 -7.96 5.39 -0.80
CA ALA A 16 -7.45 5.65 0.53
C ALA A 16 -6.11 6.40 0.53
N GLY A 17 -5.14 5.97 -0.27
CA GLY A 17 -3.83 6.61 -0.32
C GLY A 17 -3.72 7.78 -1.30
N THR A 18 -4.80 8.19 -1.96
CA THR A 18 -4.84 9.46 -2.71
C THR A 18 -5.71 10.52 -2.03
N GLY A 19 -6.16 10.26 -0.79
CA GLY A 19 -7.04 11.19 -0.06
C GLY A 19 -8.39 11.37 -0.74
N GLY A 20 -8.86 10.37 -1.50
CA GLY A 20 -10.10 10.45 -2.24
C GLY A 20 -10.06 11.38 -3.46
N THR A 21 -8.88 11.76 -3.96
CA THR A 21 -8.78 12.52 -5.22
C THR A 21 -8.87 11.62 -6.46
N PHE A 22 -8.72 10.31 -6.27
CA PHE A 22 -8.80 9.31 -7.33
C PHE A 22 -10.07 8.45 -7.16
N TRP A 23 -11.10 8.74 -7.97
CA TRP A 23 -12.36 8.00 -8.00
C TRP A 23 -12.49 7.19 -9.29
N PHE A 24 -12.68 5.88 -9.14
CA PHE A 24 -12.85 4.92 -10.24
C PHE A 24 -14.33 4.77 -10.61
N GLY A 25 -14.58 4.27 -11.82
CA GLY A 25 -15.89 3.79 -12.24
C GLY A 25 -16.65 4.73 -13.18
N PRO A 26 -17.92 4.43 -13.49
CA PRO A 26 -18.70 5.13 -14.53
C PRO A 26 -18.88 6.63 -14.25
N ASP A 27 -19.01 6.98 -12.97
CA ASP A 27 -19.18 8.35 -12.49
C ASP A 27 -17.87 8.95 -11.97
N GLY A 28 -16.76 8.18 -12.04
CA GLY A 28 -15.43 8.60 -11.64
C GLY A 28 -14.64 9.25 -12.78
N LEU A 29 -13.58 9.99 -12.43
CA LEU A 29 -12.67 10.59 -13.41
C LEU A 29 -11.72 9.58 -14.04
N TRP A 30 -11.66 8.36 -13.50
CA TRP A 30 -10.70 7.32 -13.88
C TRP A 30 -11.40 6.01 -14.26
N PRO A 31 -10.82 5.23 -15.19
CA PRO A 31 -11.35 3.92 -15.56
C PRO A 31 -11.39 2.98 -14.35
N SER A 32 -12.06 1.82 -14.42
CA SER A 32 -12.10 0.86 -13.31
C SER A 32 -10.71 0.49 -12.78
N GLY A 33 -10.59 0.05 -11.52
CA GLY A 33 -9.32 -0.33 -10.91
C GLY A 33 -8.50 -1.31 -11.76
N PRO A 34 -9.10 -2.41 -12.24
CA PRO A 34 -8.42 -3.33 -13.17
C PRO A 34 -7.95 -2.66 -14.46
N SER A 35 -8.81 -1.86 -15.11
CA SER A 35 -8.46 -1.14 -16.34
C SER A 35 -7.35 -0.11 -16.12
N TRP A 36 -7.33 0.54 -14.97
CA TRP A 36 -6.25 1.44 -14.58
C TRP A 36 -4.92 0.71 -14.43
N LEU A 37 -4.91 -0.48 -13.82
CA LEU A 37 -3.68 -1.29 -13.73
C LEU A 37 -3.18 -1.76 -15.10
N GLU A 38 -4.07 -2.02 -16.06
CA GLU A 38 -3.67 -2.30 -17.44
C GLU A 38 -2.94 -1.10 -18.07
N VAL A 39 -3.42 0.13 -17.84
CA VAL A 39 -2.73 1.36 -18.27
C VAL A 39 -1.35 1.49 -17.62
N VAL A 40 -1.24 1.20 -16.32
CA VAL A 40 0.06 1.23 -15.62
C VAL A 40 1.02 0.21 -16.23
N VAL A 41 0.57 -1.02 -16.46
CA VAL A 41 1.39 -2.08 -17.10
C VAL A 41 1.84 -1.65 -18.48
N GLU A 42 0.94 -1.11 -19.31
CA GLU A 42 1.28 -0.64 -20.66
C GLU A 42 2.37 0.45 -20.62
N ARG A 43 2.29 1.38 -19.66
CA ARG A 43 3.28 2.45 -19.47
C ARG A 43 4.62 1.90 -18.99
N CYS A 44 4.62 0.94 -18.06
CA CYS A 44 5.83 0.24 -17.63
C CYS A 44 6.47 -0.50 -18.81
N ASP A 45 5.70 -1.24 -19.59
CA ASP A 45 6.20 -1.96 -20.77
C ASP A 45 6.78 -1.02 -21.82
N GLN A 46 6.13 0.14 -22.04
CA GLN A 46 6.65 1.18 -22.93
C GLN A 46 8.00 1.71 -22.44
N TRP A 47 8.10 2.02 -21.15
CA TRP A 47 9.34 2.49 -20.55
C TRP A 47 10.46 1.44 -20.65
N LEU A 48 10.17 0.17 -20.34
CA LEU A 48 11.12 -0.94 -20.43
C LEU A 48 11.60 -1.17 -21.87
N ARG A 49 10.75 -1.00 -22.88
CA ARG A 49 11.16 -1.04 -24.29
C ARG A 49 12.12 0.09 -24.66
N THR A 50 11.95 1.27 -24.06
CA THR A 50 12.79 2.44 -24.36
C THR A 50 14.14 2.40 -23.64
N TYR A 51 14.16 1.96 -22.38
CA TYR A 51 15.33 2.09 -21.51
C TYR A 51 15.98 0.75 -21.12
N GLY A 52 15.36 -0.37 -21.49
CA GLY A 52 15.81 -1.71 -21.09
C GLY A 52 15.22 -2.13 -19.74
N ALA A 53 15.31 -3.43 -19.45
CA ALA A 53 14.90 -3.95 -18.15
C ALA A 53 15.97 -3.65 -17.08
N PRO A 54 15.59 -3.14 -15.90
CA PRO A 54 16.50 -3.11 -14.76
C PRO A 54 16.87 -4.54 -14.34
N GLU A 55 17.90 -4.67 -13.51
CA GLU A 55 18.16 -5.95 -12.83
C GLU A 55 16.88 -6.41 -12.10
N PRO A 56 16.56 -7.71 -12.11
CA PRO A 56 15.39 -8.22 -11.42
C PRO A 56 15.46 -7.82 -9.95
N GLU A 57 14.43 -7.15 -9.45
CA GLU A 57 14.27 -6.97 -8.01
C GLU A 57 14.21 -8.36 -7.34
N PRO A 58 14.74 -8.50 -6.12
CA PRO A 58 14.57 -9.72 -5.34
C PRO A 58 13.07 -10.09 -5.28
N GLU A 59 12.79 -11.39 -5.19
CA GLU A 59 11.41 -11.86 -5.00
C GLU A 59 10.76 -11.09 -3.85
N PRO A 60 9.44 -10.79 -3.93
CA PRO A 60 8.74 -10.10 -2.86
C PRO A 60 9.07 -10.80 -1.55
N ALA A 61 9.52 -10.07 -0.53
CA ALA A 61 9.97 -10.64 0.76
C ALA A 61 8.81 -11.34 1.48
N ARG A 62 8.45 -12.54 1.01
CA ARG A 62 7.29 -13.33 1.44
C ARG A 62 7.45 -13.78 2.88
N GLU A 63 8.69 -13.96 3.31
CA GLU A 63 9.08 -14.21 4.70
C GLU A 63 8.66 -13.08 5.65
N LEU A 64 8.50 -11.85 5.15
CA LEU A 64 8.02 -10.71 5.93
C LEU A 64 6.50 -10.59 5.95
N ALA A 65 5.76 -11.44 5.23
CA ALA A 65 4.30 -11.33 5.11
C ALA A 65 3.58 -11.31 6.46
N ASP A 66 3.97 -12.20 7.38
CA ASP A 66 3.34 -12.28 8.70
C ASP A 66 3.65 -11.05 9.55
N THR A 67 4.89 -10.56 9.50
CA THR A 67 5.32 -9.35 10.21
C THR A 67 4.59 -8.12 9.69
N VAL A 68 4.50 -7.96 8.36
CA VAL A 68 3.75 -6.86 7.72
C VAL A 68 2.26 -6.95 8.08
N ALA A 69 1.67 -8.14 8.03
CA ALA A 69 0.27 -8.32 8.41
C ALA A 69 0.02 -7.95 9.89
N ALA A 70 0.96 -8.29 10.78
CA ALA A 70 0.87 -7.92 12.20
C ALA A 70 0.90 -6.40 12.38
N GLU A 71 1.82 -5.69 11.73
CA GLU A 71 1.89 -4.23 11.85
C GLU A 71 0.69 -3.53 11.21
N ILE A 72 0.16 -4.02 10.09
CA ILE A 72 -1.10 -3.51 9.50
C ILE A 72 -2.26 -3.69 10.48
N ARG A 73 -2.38 -4.86 11.14
CA ARG A 73 -3.43 -5.07 12.16
C ARG A 73 -3.27 -4.10 13.32
N THR A 74 -2.06 -3.91 13.83
CA THR A 74 -1.79 -2.96 14.91
C THR A 74 -2.17 -1.53 14.51
N MET A 75 -1.75 -1.10 13.31
CA MET A 75 -2.02 0.23 12.77
C MET A 75 -3.52 0.48 12.58
N THR A 76 -4.25 -0.53 12.10
CA THR A 76 -5.68 -0.42 11.78
C THR A 76 -6.58 -0.63 12.99
N ALA A 77 -6.11 -1.28 14.07
CA ALA A 77 -6.91 -1.59 15.25
C ALA A 77 -7.44 -0.33 15.97
N ALA A 78 -6.69 0.76 15.94
CA ALA A 78 -7.07 2.03 16.57
C ALA A 78 -7.87 2.96 15.62
N VAL A 79 -8.07 2.57 14.36
CA VAL A 79 -8.75 3.41 13.37
C VAL A 79 -10.26 3.42 13.66
N PRO A 80 -10.86 4.60 13.88
CA PRO A 80 -12.30 4.71 14.09
C PRO A 80 -13.11 4.24 12.88
N GLU A 81 -14.26 3.60 13.11
CA GLU A 81 -15.20 3.14 12.07
C GLU A 81 -15.54 4.22 11.03
N ARG A 82 -15.67 5.49 11.46
CA ARG A 82 -15.91 6.63 10.55
C ARG A 82 -14.78 6.89 9.54
N LEU A 83 -13.55 6.47 9.87
CA LEU A 83 -12.36 6.64 9.03
C LEU A 83 -12.04 5.39 8.20
N ASP A 84 -12.55 4.22 8.58
CA ASP A 84 -12.48 2.99 7.78
C ASP A 84 -13.76 2.15 7.95
N PRO A 85 -14.88 2.54 7.31
CA PRO A 85 -16.16 1.86 7.46
C PRO A 85 -16.06 0.38 7.05
N GLY A 86 -16.54 -0.51 7.92
CA GLY A 86 -16.47 -1.95 7.72
C GLY A 86 -15.05 -2.52 7.62
N HIS A 87 -14.03 -1.76 8.06
CA HIS A 87 -12.62 -2.12 7.94
C HIS A 87 -12.17 -2.42 6.50
N ALA A 88 -12.78 -1.74 5.52
CA ALA A 88 -12.55 -2.00 4.10
C ALA A 88 -11.09 -1.80 3.69
N VAL A 89 -10.43 -0.75 4.20
CA VAL A 89 -9.02 -0.48 3.92
C VAL A 89 -8.13 -1.50 4.61
N ALA A 90 -8.42 -1.85 5.87
CA ALA A 90 -7.68 -2.89 6.58
C ALA A 90 -7.74 -4.26 5.85
N ASP A 91 -8.93 -4.69 5.41
CA ASP A 91 -9.09 -5.94 4.65
C ASP A 91 -8.40 -5.87 3.27
N ALA A 92 -8.45 -4.73 2.60
CA ALA A 92 -7.74 -4.55 1.32
C ALA A 92 -6.21 -4.63 1.51
N LEU A 93 -5.66 -4.01 2.55
CA LEU A 93 -4.25 -4.07 2.91
C LEU A 93 -3.81 -5.51 3.25
N LEU A 94 -4.55 -6.21 4.11
CA LEU A 94 -4.25 -7.60 4.47
C LEU A 94 -4.32 -8.54 3.28
N ARG A 95 -5.24 -8.29 2.34
CA ARG A 95 -5.27 -9.03 1.08
C ARG A 95 -4.09 -8.68 0.17
N CYS A 96 -3.61 -7.44 0.23
CA CYS A 96 -2.43 -6.99 -0.50
C CYS A 96 -1.17 -7.71 -0.03
N VAL A 97 -1.03 -7.97 1.28
CA VAL A 97 0.09 -8.74 1.84
C VAL A 97 0.25 -10.10 1.14
N GLN A 98 -0.85 -10.77 0.84
CA GLN A 98 -0.85 -12.08 0.17
C GLN A 98 -0.35 -12.01 -1.28
N VAL A 99 -0.35 -10.82 -1.89
CA VAL A 99 0.14 -10.58 -3.24
C VAL A 99 1.57 -10.06 -3.22
N SER A 100 1.85 -9.09 -2.34
CA SER A 100 3.15 -8.49 -2.12
C SER A 100 3.17 -7.81 -0.74
N PRO A 101 3.92 -8.35 0.24
CA PRO A 101 4.11 -7.72 1.54
C PRO A 101 4.71 -6.32 1.44
N ASP A 102 5.69 -6.17 0.55
CA ASP A 102 6.35 -4.92 0.20
C ASP A 102 5.33 -3.84 -0.24
N LEU A 103 4.47 -4.17 -1.19
CA LEU A 103 3.47 -3.24 -1.70
C LEU A 103 2.44 -2.89 -0.62
N ALA A 104 2.01 -3.87 0.17
CA ALA A 104 1.06 -3.66 1.26
C ALA A 104 1.62 -2.71 2.32
N PHE A 105 2.90 -2.89 2.68
CA PHE A 105 3.59 -2.03 3.63
C PHE A 105 3.72 -0.59 3.12
N ARG A 106 4.11 -0.40 1.84
CA ARG A 106 4.13 0.94 1.22
C ARG A 106 2.75 1.60 1.19
N TRP A 107 1.69 0.83 0.90
CA TRP A 107 0.33 1.33 0.95
C TRP A 107 -0.11 1.71 2.37
N SER A 108 0.21 0.91 3.38
CA SER A 108 -0.18 1.22 4.76
C SER A 108 0.45 2.53 5.24
N LEU A 109 1.75 2.74 4.97
CA LEU A 109 2.43 4.01 5.31
C LEU A 109 1.80 5.19 4.58
N ARG A 110 1.57 5.04 3.27
CA ARG A 110 0.94 6.09 2.45
C ARG A 110 -0.46 6.45 2.96
N ILE A 111 -1.27 5.45 3.28
CA ILE A 111 -2.63 5.64 3.77
C ILE A 111 -2.62 6.29 5.15
N ALA A 112 -1.79 5.80 6.07
CA ALA A 112 -1.64 6.38 7.40
C ALA A 112 -1.29 7.87 7.30
N ARG A 113 -0.36 8.22 6.42
CA ARG A 113 0.01 9.61 6.11
C ARG A 113 -1.14 10.44 5.58
N GLN A 114 -1.84 9.93 4.56
CA GLN A 114 -2.93 10.65 3.90
C GLN A 114 -4.16 10.83 4.79
N ARG A 115 -4.43 9.88 5.67
CA ARG A 115 -5.59 9.90 6.57
C ARG A 115 -5.26 10.40 7.98
N GLY A 116 -3.99 10.70 8.26
CA GLY A 116 -3.54 11.11 9.60
C GLY A 116 -3.82 10.04 10.65
N TRP A 117 -3.56 8.77 10.33
CA TRP A 117 -3.70 7.70 11.32
C TRP A 117 -2.57 7.81 12.36
N PRO A 118 -2.91 7.88 13.65
CA PRO A 118 -1.90 8.00 14.70
C PRO A 118 -1.05 6.72 14.77
N LEU A 119 0.25 6.88 15.04
CA LEU A 119 1.17 5.77 15.26
C LEU A 119 1.81 5.92 16.63
N GLU A 120 1.90 4.83 17.39
CA GLU A 120 2.72 4.83 18.59
C GLU A 120 4.20 4.87 18.19
N ARG A 121 5.05 5.55 18.98
CA ARG A 121 6.50 5.58 18.75
C ARG A 121 7.12 4.18 18.61
N SER A 122 6.71 3.24 19.47
CA SER A 122 7.19 1.85 19.42
C SER A 122 6.83 1.15 18.11
N GLN A 123 5.67 1.49 17.54
CA GLN A 123 5.24 0.95 16.26
C GLN A 123 6.04 1.57 15.11
N TYR A 124 6.28 2.88 15.16
CA TYR A 124 7.10 3.57 14.19
C TYR A 124 8.51 2.96 14.09
N GLU A 125 9.17 2.70 15.23
CA GLU A 125 10.49 2.05 15.26
C GLU A 125 10.48 0.66 14.59
N ARG A 126 9.41 -0.12 14.78
CA ARG A 126 9.25 -1.42 14.09
C ARG A 126 9.00 -1.26 12.60
N LEU A 127 8.26 -0.22 12.18
CA LEU A 127 8.08 0.10 10.77
C LEU A 127 9.39 0.55 10.11
N VAL A 128 10.25 1.28 10.82
CA VAL A 128 11.60 1.64 10.35
C VAL A 128 12.43 0.37 10.12
N ALA A 129 12.49 -0.52 11.10
CA ALA A 129 13.22 -1.79 10.99
C ALA A 129 12.67 -2.70 9.87
N LEU A 130 11.37 -2.63 9.57
CA LEU A 130 10.78 -3.29 8.40
C LEU A 130 11.23 -2.63 7.09
N GLY A 131 11.26 -1.30 7.03
CA GLY A 131 11.76 -0.56 5.86
C GLY A 131 13.21 -0.92 5.53
N GLU A 132 14.06 -1.04 6.55
CA GLU A 132 15.45 -1.50 6.39
C GLU A 132 15.55 -2.91 5.81
N GLN A 133 14.67 -3.83 6.24
CA GLN A 133 14.61 -5.20 5.71
C GLN A 133 14.12 -5.26 4.26
N PHE A 134 13.30 -4.30 3.84
CA PHE A 134 12.93 -4.10 2.43
C PHE A 134 14.00 -3.33 1.63
N GLU A 135 15.15 -3.02 2.24
CA GLU A 135 16.22 -2.21 1.65
C GLU A 135 15.75 -0.82 1.20
N TYR A 136 14.67 -0.32 1.80
CA TYR A 136 14.24 1.03 1.56
C TYR A 136 15.25 1.98 2.19
N GLY A 137 15.73 2.94 1.40
CA GLY A 137 16.47 4.07 1.94
C GLY A 137 15.64 4.84 2.98
N GLU A 138 16.31 5.69 3.75
CA GLU A 138 15.79 6.42 4.92
C GLU A 138 14.44 7.16 4.70
N PHE A 139 14.10 7.44 3.44
CA PHE A 139 12.99 8.31 3.04
C PHE A 139 11.58 7.70 3.06
N ILE A 140 11.42 6.37 2.94
CA ILE A 140 10.06 5.79 2.85
C ILE A 140 9.34 5.81 4.20
N VAL A 141 10.07 5.64 5.29
CA VAL A 141 9.50 5.63 6.65
C VAL A 141 9.65 6.97 7.35
N SER A 142 10.70 7.77 7.06
CA SER A 142 10.85 9.13 7.63
C SER A 142 9.65 10.02 7.32
N ASP A 143 9.03 9.84 6.15
CA ASP A 143 7.83 10.57 5.73
C ASP A 143 6.61 10.37 6.66
N ALA A 144 6.64 9.37 7.56
CA ALA A 144 5.58 9.08 8.53
C ALA A 144 5.93 9.48 9.97
N GLU A 145 7.13 9.98 10.25
CA GLU A 145 7.61 10.30 11.61
C GLU A 145 6.71 11.33 12.32
N TYR A 146 6.16 12.29 11.58
CA TYR A 146 5.28 13.32 12.14
C TYR A 146 3.95 12.79 12.70
N LEU A 147 3.62 11.51 12.45
CA LEU A 147 2.42 10.85 12.97
C LEU A 147 2.62 10.21 14.35
N THR A 148 3.85 10.24 14.88
CA THR A 148 4.16 9.65 16.19
C THR A 148 3.84 10.60 17.32
N GLU A 149 3.11 10.11 18.32
CA GLU A 149 2.96 10.74 19.64
C GLU A 149 3.70 9.95 20.72
#